data_AF-A0A2V5RLV0-F1
#
_entry.id   AF-A0A2V5RLV0-F1
#
_cell.length_a   1.000
_cell.length_b   1.000
_cell.length_c   1.000
_cell.angle_alpha   90.00
_cell.angle_beta   90.00
_cell.angle_gamma   90.00
#
_symmetry.space_group_name_H-M   'P 1'
#
loop_
_entity.id
_entity.type
_entity.pdbx_description
1 polymer ?
#
loop_
_entity_poly.entity_id
_entity_poly.type
_entity_poly.pdbx_seq_one_letter_code
_entity_poly.pdbx_strand_id
1 'polypeptide(L)' 'MSEEVKFVFLRGDYALIEKQLRRRRGHFMKPDLLRSQFADLEEPETDENIITVELGRTPEELVEEVKSKLQLNGKE' A
#
# COMPACT_ATOMS: atom_id res chain seq x y z
N MET A 1 5.63 7.42 -18.15
CA MET A 1 4.53 6.62 -17.58
C MET A 1 3.28 6.91 -18.39
N SER A 2 2.64 5.90 -18.98
CA SER A 2 1.39 6.08 -19.73
C SER A 2 0.32 6.65 -18.80
N GLU A 3 -0.49 7.62 -19.26
CA GLU A 3 -1.53 8.27 -18.45
C GLU A 3 -2.62 7.31 -17.94
N GLU A 4 -2.67 6.08 -18.48
CA GLU A 4 -3.63 5.03 -18.15
C GLU A 4 -3.25 4.19 -16.92
N VAL A 5 -1.99 4.23 -16.44
CA VAL A 5 -1.56 3.43 -15.28
C VAL A 5 -1.31 4.33 -14.08
N LYS A 6 -2.00 4.04 -12.96
CA LYS A 6 -1.83 4.71 -11.68
C LYS A 6 -1.22 3.76 -10.65
N PHE A 7 -0.19 4.21 -9.96
CA PHE A 7 0.38 3.48 -8.83
C PHE A 7 -0.30 3.91 -7.54
N VAL A 8 -0.61 2.94 -6.69
CA VAL A 8 -1.12 3.15 -5.33
C VAL A 8 -0.06 2.65 -4.36
N PHE A 9 0.55 3.56 -3.63
CA PHE A 9 1.55 3.25 -2.62
C PHE A 9 0.89 3.15 -1.24
N LEU A 10 0.85 1.93 -0.70
CA LEU A 10 0.33 1.66 0.63
C LEU A 10 1.44 1.86 1.66
N ARG A 11 1.49 3.06 2.25
CA ARG A 11 2.52 3.44 3.21
C ARG A 11 2.19 2.91 4.59
N GLY A 12 3.14 2.30 5.28
CA GLY A 12 2.97 1.95 6.68
C GLY A 12 4.26 1.56 7.34
N ASP A 13 4.34 1.76 8.65
CA ASP A 13 5.53 1.43 9.42
C ASP A 13 5.78 -0.09 9.47
N TYR A 14 7.07 -0.44 9.52
CA TYR A 14 7.53 -1.84 9.60
C TYR A 14 6.78 -2.65 10.66
N ALA A 15 6.60 -2.09 11.87
CA ALA A 15 5.96 -2.77 12.99
C ALA A 15 4.48 -3.10 12.72
N LEU A 16 3.76 -2.21 12.01
CA LEU A 16 2.37 -2.44 11.63
C LEU A 16 2.28 -3.57 10.61
N ILE A 17 3.12 -3.54 9.58
CA ILE A 17 3.12 -4.55 8.51
C ILE A 17 3.55 -5.92 9.06
N GLU A 18 4.59 -5.97 9.90
CA GLU A 18 5.02 -7.20 10.56
C GLU A 18 3.89 -7.82 11.39
N LYS A 19 3.18 -6.99 12.18
CA LYS A 19 2.04 -7.45 12.99
C LYS A 19 0.91 -8.01 12.13
N GLN A 20 0.60 -7.38 10.99
CA GLN A 20 -0.42 -7.89 10.07
C GLN A 20 0.00 -9.20 9.40
N LEU A 21 1.26 -9.31 8.95
CA LEU A 21 1.79 -10.52 8.33
C LEU A 21 1.75 -11.71 9.31
N ARG A 22 2.13 -11.51 10.58
CA ARG A 22 2.07 -12.55 11.62
C ARG A 22 0.64 -13.05 11.91
N ARG A 23 -0.39 -12.23 11.67
CA ARG A 23 -1.80 -12.61 11.87
C ARG A 23 -2.33 -13.52 10.76
N ARG A 24 -1.76 -13.50 9.56
CA ARG A 24 -2.19 -14.36 8.45
C ARG A 24 -1.69 -15.79 8.68
N ARG A 25 -2.60 -16.75 8.84
CA ARG A 25 -2.26 -18.18 8.89
C ARG A 25 -2.16 -18.74 7.47
N GLY A 26 -1.00 -19.28 7.09
CA GLY A 26 -0.84 -20.04 5.84
C GLY A 26 0.43 -19.73 5.03
N HIS A 27 0.92 -18.49 5.07
CA HIS A 27 2.16 -18.10 4.38
C HIS A 27 2.98 -17.18 5.28
N PHE A 28 3.91 -17.77 6.03
CA PHE A 28 4.85 -17.01 6.85
C PHE A 28 5.91 -16.41 5.93
N MET A 29 5.74 -15.13 5.58
CA MET A 29 6.81 -14.35 4.98
C MET A 29 7.96 -14.31 5.99
N LYS A 30 9.17 -14.77 5.60
CA LYS A 30 10.33 -14.76 6.50
C LYS A 30 10.57 -13.30 6.95
N PRO A 31 10.76 -13.03 8.25
CA PRO A 31 10.96 -11.67 8.76
C PRO A 31 12.14 -10.96 8.08
N ASP A 32 13.16 -11.69 7.65
CA ASP A 32 14.29 -11.14 6.90
C ASP A 32 13.92 -10.62 5.50
N LEU A 33 12.87 -11.18 4.87
CA LEU A 33 12.39 -10.70 3.58
C LEU A 33 11.67 -9.35 3.73
N LEU A 34 10.87 -9.18 4.79
CA LEU A 34 10.25 -7.88 5.09
C LEU A 34 11.32 -6.81 5.33
N ARG A 35 12.38 -7.16 6.07
CA ARG A 35 13.51 -6.24 6.30
C ARG A 35 14.22 -5.85 5.01
N SER A 36 14.50 -6.79 4.11
CA SER A 36 15.08 -6.47 2.79
C SER A 36 14.16 -5.54 2.00
N GLN A 37 12.86 -5.86 1.91
CA GLN A 37 11.92 -5.03 1.18
C GLN A 37 11.86 -3.59 1.68
N PHE A 38 11.90 -3.38 3.00
CA PHE A 38 11.95 -2.03 3.58
C PHE A 38 13.30 -1.33 3.36
N ALA A 39 14.41 -2.08 3.34
CA ALA A 39 15.73 -1.53 3.08
C ALA A 39 15.91 -1.10 1.61
N ASP A 40 15.29 -1.85 0.68
CA ASP A 40 15.28 -1.58 -0.75
C ASP A 40 14.16 -0.61 -1.17
N LEU A 41 13.25 -0.22 -0.25
CA LEU A 41 12.11 0.64 -0.54
C LEU A 41 12.54 2.10 -0.68
N GLU A 42 12.37 2.64 -1.88
CA GLU A 42 12.42 4.08 -2.14
C GLU A 42 10.99 4.63 -2.02
N GLU A 43 10.75 5.49 -1.02
CA GLU A 43 9.45 6.14 -0.88
C GLU A 43 9.22 7.09 -2.07
N PRO A 44 8.01 7.08 -2.67
CA PRO A 44 7.73 7.90 -3.82
C PRO A 44 7.80 9.38 -3.50
N GLU A 45 8.39 10.16 -4.39
CA GLU A 45 8.48 11.61 -4.28
C GLU A 45 7.16 12.29 -4.64
N THR A 46 6.96 13.52 -4.15
CA THR A 46 5.72 14.29 -4.39
C THR A 46 5.48 14.66 -5.85
N ASP A 47 6.51 14.59 -6.69
CA ASP A 47 6.42 14.85 -8.14
C ASP A 47 5.95 13.62 -8.92
N GLU A 48 5.96 12.44 -8.30
CA GLU A 48 5.50 11.21 -8.93
C GLU A 48 3.97 11.12 -8.90
N ASN A 49 3.39 10.63 -10.01
CA ASN A 49 1.93 10.48 -10.14
C ASN A 49 1.43 9.23 -9.39
N ILE A 50 1.65 9.20 -8.08
CA ILE A 50 1.44 8.08 -7.19
C ILE A 50 0.43 8.47 -6.11
N ILE A 51 -0.52 7.57 -5.86
CA ILE A 51 -1.53 7.73 -4.83
C ILE A 51 -1.02 7.08 -3.55
N THR A 52 -0.59 7.89 -2.58
CA THR A 52 -0.17 7.39 -1.27
C THR A 52 -1.38 7.21 -0.35
N VAL A 53 -1.48 6.06 0.31
CA VAL A 53 -2.52 5.71 1.29
C VAL A 53 -1.87 5.15 2.55
N GLU A 54 -2.19 5.71 3.70
CA GLU A 54 -1.63 5.32 4.99
C GLU A 54 -2.32 4.07 5.55
N LEU A 55 -1.54 3.05 5.88
CA LEU A 55 -1.99 1.83 6.53
C LEU A 55 -2.35 2.10 8.00
N GLY A 56 -3.32 1.36 8.51
CA GLY A 56 -3.78 1.48 9.90
C GLY A 56 -5.30 1.40 10.05
N ARG A 57 -6.02 1.60 8.94
CA ARG A 57 -7.47 1.44 8.83
C ARG A 57 -7.85 0.03 8.36
N THR A 58 -9.15 -0.25 8.34
CA THR A 58 -9.67 -1.51 7.79
C THR A 58 -9.46 -1.59 6.28
N PRO A 59 -9.38 -2.80 5.68
CA PRO A 59 -9.29 -2.94 4.23
C PRO A 59 -10.40 -2.22 3.48
N GLU A 60 -11.63 -2.22 4.00
CA GLU A 60 -12.76 -1.50 3.40
C GLU A 60 -12.52 0.01 3.33
N GLU A 61 -12.05 0.62 4.41
CA GLU A 61 -11.74 2.05 4.43
C GLU A 61 -10.61 2.43 3.47
N LEU A 62 -9.57 1.58 3.37
CA LEU A 62 -8.47 1.81 2.44
C LEU A 62 -8.94 1.74 0.98
N VAL A 63 -9.82 0.78 0.66
CA VAL A 63 -10.40 0.65 -0.69
C VAL A 63 -11.23 1.87 -1.05
N GLU A 64 -12.07 2.37 -0.16
CA GLU A 64 -12.88 3.58 -0.40
C GLU A 64 -12.01 4.83 -0.58
N GLU A 65 -10.91 4.94 0.18
CA GLU A 65 -9.93 6.02 -0.01
C GLU A 65 -9.27 5.94 -1.40
N VAL A 66 -8.85 4.75 -1.82
CA VAL A 66 -8.25 4.53 -3.16
C VAL A 66 -9.23 4.87 -4.27
N LYS A 67 -10.48 4.41 -4.19
CA LYS A 67 -11.53 4.74 -5.17
C LYS A 67 -11.76 6.24 -5.28
N SER A 68 -11.85 6.91 -4.12
CA SER A 68 -12.04 8.36 -4.05
C SER A 68 -10.88 9.12 -4.71
N LYS A 69 -9.63 8.71 -4.44
CA LYS A 69 -8.43 9.33 -5.02
C LYS A 69 -8.27 9.03 -6.51
N LEU A 70 -8.68 7.85 -6.98
CA LEU A 70 -8.70 7.50 -8.39
C LEU A 70 -9.86 8.16 -9.16
N GLN A 71 -10.77 8.85 -8.48
CA GLN A 71 -11.99 9.41 -9.07
C GLN A 71 -12.77 8.35 -9.85
N LEU A 72 -12.77 7.11 -9.34
CA LEU A 72 -13.60 6.02 -9.83
C LEU A 72 -15.03 6.28 -9.36
N ASN A 73 -15.64 7.33 -9.88
CA ASN A 73 -17.06 7.53 -9.80
C ASN A 73 -17.63 6.43 -10.67
N GLY A 74 -18.27 5.42 -10.07
CA GLY A 74 -18.99 4.40 -10.81
C GLY A 74 -19.88 5.10 -11.83
N LYS A 75 -19.47 5.04 -13.11
CA LYS A 75 -20.41 5.20 -14.20
C LYS A 75 -21.22 3.91 -14.21
N GLU A 76 -22.25 3.89 -13.39
CA GLU A 76 -23.41 2.99 -13.54
C GLU A 76 -24.66 3.85 -13.56
#